data_AF-A0A1I5WFG3-F1
#
_entry.id   AF-A0A1I5WFG3-F1
#
_cell.length_a   1.000
_cell.length_b   1.000
_cell.length_c   1.000
_cell.angle_alpha   90.00
_cell.angle_beta   90.00
_cell.angle_gamma   90.00
#
_symmetry.space_group_name_H-M   'P 1'
#
loop_
_entity.id
_entity.type
_entity.pdbx_description
1 polymer ?
#
loop_
_entity_poly.entity_id
_entity_poly.type
_entity_poly.pdbx_seq_one_letter_code
_entity_poly.pdbx_strand_id
1 'polypeptide(L)'
;MCQHITRRIAVENSPGTAFQSAVDRYVFDKKLPLLVLDALKRIEIAQRVDISHGLGKQHKFAYLQPELFHESFSSKLEGIWVACEVWDFGTLSTLFDGMSEADQDVTSTQHNISNGRIFASWLLSLNYLRNLCAHHSRLWNRNIVDLSELPPVAQVPSLAAFRNDPRRQAHPDTPA
;
A
#
# COMPACT_ATOMS: atom_id res chain seq x y z
N MET A 1 10.46 -16.31 20.53
CA MET A 1 10.34 -17.72 20.12
C MET A 1 9.90 -17.74 18.66
N CYS A 2 10.86 -17.72 17.74
CA CYS A 2 10.63 -17.44 16.31
C CYS A 2 10.58 -18.76 15.54
N GLN A 3 9.38 -19.27 15.26
CA GLN A 3 9.23 -20.45 14.41
C GLN A 3 9.42 -20.06 12.95
N HIS A 4 10.58 -20.42 12.41
CA HIS A 4 10.87 -20.34 10.98
C HIS A 4 9.95 -21.29 10.22
N ILE A 5 9.01 -20.76 9.45
CA ILE A 5 8.30 -21.53 8.43
C ILE A 5 9.28 -21.71 7.25
N THR A 6 10.16 -22.70 7.35
CA THR A 6 10.92 -23.22 6.21
C THR A 6 9.98 -24.09 5.38
N ARG A 7 9.10 -23.47 4.59
CA ARG A 7 8.31 -24.19 3.59
C ARG A 7 9.27 -24.62 2.47
N ARG A 8 9.78 -25.85 2.55
CA ARG A 8 10.50 -26.49 1.42
C ARG A 8 9.52 -26.55 0.24
N ILE A 9 9.69 -25.66 -0.73
CA ILE A 9 9.04 -25.80 -2.03
C ILE A 9 9.68 -27.04 -2.65
N ALA A 10 8.94 -28.14 -2.70
CA ALA A 10 9.31 -29.30 -3.50
C ALA A 10 9.33 -28.83 -4.96
N VAL A 11 10.52 -28.72 -5.54
CA VAL A 11 10.66 -28.51 -6.98
C VAL A 11 10.39 -29.87 -7.61
N GLU A 12 9.15 -30.12 -8.02
CA GLU A 12 8.87 -31.21 -8.94
C GLU A 12 9.68 -30.95 -10.21
N ASN A 13 10.63 -31.84 -10.51
CA ASN A 13 11.41 -31.80 -11.73
C ASN A 13 10.49 -32.13 -12.92
N SER A 14 9.74 -31.12 -13.37
CA SER A 14 9.06 -31.17 -14.65
C SER A 14 10.11 -31.28 -15.76
N PRO A 15 9.94 -32.16 -16.76
CA PRO A 15 10.89 -32.30 -17.86
C PRO A 15 11.05 -30.95 -18.56
N GLY A 16 12.23 -30.35 -18.48
CA GLY A 16 12.54 -29.00 -18.99
C GLY A 16 13.00 -27.97 -17.94
N THR A 17 13.01 -28.30 -16.65
CA THR A 17 13.46 -27.38 -15.59
C THR A 17 14.99 -27.38 -15.50
N ALA A 18 15.64 -26.34 -16.04
CA ALA A 18 17.11 -26.18 -15.95
C ALA A 18 17.51 -25.40 -14.70
N PHE A 19 18.73 -25.64 -14.19
CA PHE A 19 19.32 -24.83 -13.10
C PHE A 19 19.25 -23.33 -13.41
N GLN A 20 19.43 -22.96 -14.68
CA GLN A 20 19.32 -21.59 -15.15
C GLN A 20 17.95 -20.97 -14.81
N SER A 21 16.85 -21.71 -14.96
CA SER A 21 15.51 -21.22 -14.64
C SER A 21 15.34 -20.92 -13.14
N ALA A 22 16.00 -21.68 -12.26
CA ALA A 22 16.00 -21.42 -10.83
C ALA A 22 16.81 -20.15 -10.49
N VAL A 23 17.96 -19.97 -11.15
CA VAL A 23 18.79 -18.76 -11.03
C VAL A 23 18.03 -17.53 -11.54
N ASP A 24 17.39 -17.61 -12.70
CA ASP A 24 16.64 -16.50 -13.30
C ASP A 24 15.48 -16.05 -12.39
N ARG A 25 14.75 -17.01 -11.81
CA ARG A 25 13.68 -16.71 -10.85
C ARG A 25 14.20 -16.06 -9.57
N TYR A 26 15.36 -16.52 -9.08
CA TYR A 26 16.02 -15.89 -7.92
C TYR A 26 16.45 -14.46 -8.22
N VAL A 27 17.12 -14.23 -9.36
CA VAL A 27 17.56 -12.90 -9.80
C VAL A 27 16.36 -11.96 -9.99
N PHE A 28 15.26 -12.46 -10.56
CA PHE A 28 14.01 -11.73 -10.68
C PHE A 28 13.46 -11.32 -9.31
N ASP A 29 13.31 -12.26 -8.37
CA ASP A 29 12.80 -11.97 -7.00
C ASP A 29 13.69 -10.99 -6.24
N LYS A 30 15.00 -10.93 -6.56
CA LYS A 30 15.92 -9.93 -6.01
C LYS A 30 15.76 -8.54 -6.62
N LYS A 31 15.43 -8.43 -7.90
CA LYS A 31 15.24 -7.14 -8.59
C LYS A 31 13.85 -6.54 -8.32
N LEU A 32 12.85 -7.39 -8.12
CA LEU A 32 11.45 -6.96 -8.00
C LEU A 32 11.21 -5.95 -6.84
N PRO A 33 11.73 -6.14 -5.60
CA PRO A 33 11.57 -5.16 -4.53
C PRO A 33 12.13 -3.77 -4.85
N LEU A 34 13.21 -3.68 -5.65
CA LEU A 34 13.82 -2.40 -6.01
C LEU A 34 12.93 -1.61 -6.98
N LEU A 35 12.34 -2.29 -7.97
CA LEU A 35 11.39 -1.69 -8.90
C LEU A 35 10.10 -1.24 -8.18
N VAL A 36 9.61 -2.07 -7.26
CA VAL A 36 8.43 -1.76 -6.46
C VAL A 36 8.68 -0.55 -5.55
N LEU A 37 9.84 -0.49 -4.88
CA LEU A 37 10.20 0.66 -4.04
C LEU A 37 10.35 1.95 -4.87
N ASP A 38 10.86 1.90 -6.10
CA ASP A 38 10.91 3.09 -6.97
C ASP A 38 9.50 3.61 -7.30
N ALA A 39 8.59 2.71 -7.68
CA ALA A 39 7.20 3.07 -7.97
C ALA A 39 6.49 3.62 -6.72
N LEU A 40 6.65 2.96 -5.57
CA LEU A 40 6.03 3.37 -4.31
C LEU A 40 6.53 4.73 -3.84
N LYS A 41 7.80 5.08 -4.05
CA LYS A 41 8.33 6.41 -3.75
C LYS A 41 7.62 7.52 -4.53
N ARG A 42 7.27 7.27 -5.81
CA ARG A 42 6.53 8.26 -6.61
C ARG A 42 5.11 8.46 -6.07
N ILE A 43 4.46 7.38 -5.65
CA ILE A 43 3.14 7.44 -5.01
C ILE A 43 3.23 8.17 -3.66
N GLU A 44 4.27 7.90 -2.86
CA GLU A 44 4.53 8.58 -1.59
C GLU A 44 4.61 10.10 -1.76
N ILE A 45 5.40 10.55 -2.74
CA ILE A 45 5.60 11.97 -3.02
C ILE A 45 4.29 12.62 -3.48
N ALA A 46 3.52 11.96 -4.35
CA ALA A 46 2.23 12.48 -4.80
C ALA A 46 1.25 12.65 -3.62
N GLN A 47 1.08 11.60 -2.82
CA GLN A 47 0.26 11.62 -1.61
C GLN A 47 0.67 12.72 -0.63
N ARG A 48 1.98 12.90 -0.42
CA ARG A 48 2.49 13.96 0.46
C ARG A 48 2.04 15.34 -0.03
N VAL A 49 2.14 15.59 -1.33
CA VAL A 49 1.72 16.85 -1.94
C VAL A 49 0.22 17.05 -1.78
N ASP A 50 -0.58 16.04 -2.10
CA ASP A 50 -2.04 16.14 -2.10
C ASP A 50 -2.60 16.37 -0.69
N ILE A 51 -2.16 15.59 0.30
CA ILE A 51 -2.55 15.77 1.71
C ILE A 51 -2.09 17.14 2.23
N SER A 52 -0.84 17.52 1.96
CA SER A 52 -0.32 18.82 2.41
C SER A 52 -1.10 19.98 1.82
N HIS A 53 -1.45 19.88 0.53
CA HIS A 53 -2.21 20.91 -0.16
C HIS A 53 -3.66 20.98 0.34
N GLY A 54 -4.29 19.83 0.59
CA GLY A 54 -5.62 19.73 1.19
C GLY A 54 -5.68 20.39 2.57
N LEU A 55 -4.80 20.00 3.47
CA LEU A 55 -4.70 20.59 4.82
C LEU A 55 -4.35 22.08 4.77
N GLY A 56 -3.40 22.48 3.91
CA GLY A 56 -2.96 23.87 3.78
C GLY A 56 -4.04 24.84 3.29
N LYS A 57 -5.07 24.36 2.58
CA LYS A 57 -6.24 25.18 2.19
C LYS A 57 -7.11 25.56 3.39
N GLN A 58 -7.18 24.69 4.40
CA GLN A 58 -7.99 24.93 5.58
C GLN A 58 -7.26 25.88 6.53
N HIS A 59 -6.00 25.61 6.83
CA HIS A 59 -5.20 26.45 7.70
C HIS A 59 -3.68 26.24 7.51
N LYS A 60 -2.89 27.30 7.70
CA LYS A 60 -1.41 27.25 7.64
C LYS A 60 -0.80 26.20 8.59
N PHE A 61 -1.50 25.92 9.69
CA PHE A 61 -1.13 24.95 10.71
C PHE A 61 -2.22 23.89 10.91
N ALA A 62 -2.94 23.49 9.84
CA ALA A 62 -4.05 22.54 9.93
C ALA A 62 -3.66 21.22 10.63
N TYR A 63 -2.42 20.74 10.45
CA TYR A 63 -1.90 19.56 11.14
C TYR A 63 -1.80 19.70 12.68
N LEU A 64 -1.89 20.92 13.22
CA LEU A 64 -1.93 21.21 14.67
C LEU A 64 -3.35 21.35 15.21
N GLN A 65 -4.38 21.22 14.38
CA GLN A 65 -5.78 21.44 14.74
C GLN A 65 -6.49 20.10 14.92
N PRO A 66 -6.68 19.61 16.17
CA PRO A 66 -7.33 18.34 16.45
C PRO A 66 -8.73 18.21 15.85
N GLU A 67 -9.42 19.33 15.68
CA GLU A 67 -10.77 19.45 15.09
C GLU A 67 -10.85 19.05 13.61
N LEU A 68 -9.72 19.02 12.89
CA LEU A 68 -9.67 18.61 11.48
C LEU A 68 -9.52 17.09 11.32
N PHE A 69 -9.35 16.36 12.41
CA PHE A 69 -9.14 14.92 12.44
C PHE A 69 -10.16 14.22 13.33
N HIS A 70 -10.32 12.92 13.14
CA HIS A 70 -11.13 12.10 14.04
C HIS A 70 -10.54 12.10 15.46
N GLU A 71 -11.40 12.13 16.48
CA GLU A 71 -11.00 12.16 17.89
C GLU A 71 -10.08 10.98 18.28
N SER A 72 -10.32 9.80 17.71
CA SER A 72 -9.49 8.60 17.89
C SER A 72 -8.07 8.72 17.33
N PHE A 73 -7.87 9.62 16.37
CA PHE A 73 -6.57 9.95 15.79
C PHE A 73 -5.88 11.05 16.61
N SER A 74 -6.61 12.13 16.91
CA SER A 74 -6.13 13.27 17.71
C SER A 74 -5.69 12.88 19.12
N SER A 75 -6.39 11.94 19.76
CA SER A 75 -6.03 11.44 21.10
C SER A 75 -4.78 10.55 21.15
N LYS A 76 -4.37 9.98 20.00
CA LYS A 76 -3.18 9.11 19.90
C LYS A 76 -1.90 9.86 19.52
N LEU A 77 -2.01 11.07 18.98
CA LEU A 77 -0.88 11.79 18.41
C LEU A 77 -0.32 12.83 19.38
N GLU A 78 0.67 12.41 20.17
CA GLU A 78 1.57 13.33 20.87
C GLU A 78 2.51 14.01 19.87
N GLY A 79 2.00 15.00 19.14
CA GLY A 79 2.67 16.22 18.63
C GLY A 79 4.00 16.18 17.86
N ILE A 80 4.67 15.06 17.65
CA ILE A 80 6.10 15.05 17.26
C ILE A 80 6.36 14.97 15.74
N TRP A 81 5.41 14.46 14.94
CA TRP A 81 5.54 14.31 13.47
C TRP A 81 5.19 15.58 12.68
N VAL A 82 4.69 16.57 13.39
CA VAL A 82 4.28 17.88 12.89
C VAL A 82 5.47 18.74 12.45
N ALA A 83 6.67 18.44 12.94
CA ALA A 83 7.90 19.10 12.49
C ALA A 83 8.50 18.38 11.28
N CYS A 84 8.36 19.00 10.10
CA CYS A 84 9.28 18.90 8.94
C CYS A 84 9.16 17.68 8.01
N GLU A 85 8.71 17.93 6.77
CA GLU A 85 9.17 17.45 5.44
C GLU A 85 9.53 15.97 5.18
N VAL A 86 9.46 15.07 6.17
CA VAL A 86 9.90 13.68 6.11
C VAL A 86 8.76 12.77 6.58
N TRP A 87 7.62 12.83 5.89
CA TRP A 87 6.55 11.85 6.09
C TRP A 87 6.86 10.59 5.28
N ASP A 88 7.14 9.48 5.95
CA ASP A 88 7.20 8.20 5.26
C ASP A 88 5.79 7.73 4.84
N PHE A 89 5.72 6.75 3.92
CA PHE A 89 4.45 6.22 3.43
C PHE A 89 3.50 5.77 4.55
N GLY A 90 4.03 5.20 5.63
CA GLY A 90 3.22 4.72 6.75
C GLY A 90 2.55 5.85 7.51
N THR A 91 3.30 6.94 7.73
CA THR A 91 2.80 8.15 8.38
C THR A 91 1.72 8.82 7.52
N LEU A 92 1.94 8.90 6.20
CA LEU A 92 0.94 9.40 5.25
C LEU A 92 -0.35 8.59 5.27
N SER A 93 -0.25 7.25 5.24
CA SER A 93 -1.42 6.37 5.28
C SER A 93 -2.20 6.52 6.57
N THR A 94 -1.50 6.68 7.71
CA THR A 94 -2.14 6.85 9.03
C THR A 94 -2.80 8.22 9.14
N LEU A 95 -2.12 9.27 8.66
CA LEU A 95 -2.64 10.63 8.61
C LEU A 95 -3.91 10.71 7.77
N PHE A 96 -3.88 10.13 6.58
CA PHE A 96 -5.03 10.07 5.69
C PHE A 96 -6.23 9.38 6.35
N ASP A 97 -6.02 8.22 6.97
CA ASP A 97 -7.05 7.47 7.69
C ASP A 97 -7.67 8.27 8.85
N GLY A 98 -6.89 9.18 9.46
CA GLY A 98 -7.34 10.07 10.53
C GLY A 98 -8.10 11.32 10.08
N MET A 99 -8.04 11.71 8.81
CA MET A 99 -8.72 12.90 8.28
C MET A 99 -10.25 12.74 8.30
N SER A 100 -10.98 13.86 8.28
CA SER A 100 -12.43 13.83 8.12
C SER A 100 -12.87 13.13 6.82
N GLU A 101 -14.02 12.48 6.81
CA GLU A 101 -14.53 11.78 5.62
C GLU A 101 -14.66 12.71 4.41
N ALA A 102 -15.09 13.96 4.63
CA ALA A 102 -15.20 14.96 3.58
C ALA A 102 -13.83 15.28 2.95
N ASP A 103 -12.78 15.40 3.76
CA ASP A 103 -11.44 15.70 3.26
C ASP A 103 -10.77 14.48 2.60
N GLN A 104 -11.06 13.28 3.12
CA GLN A 104 -10.64 12.04 2.46
C GLN A 104 -11.26 11.93 1.07
N ASP A 105 -12.56 12.19 0.92
CA ASP A 105 -13.26 12.14 -0.38
C ASP A 105 -12.71 13.17 -1.36
N VAL A 106 -12.48 14.40 -0.91
CA VAL A 106 -11.89 15.48 -1.73
C VAL A 106 -10.51 15.08 -2.25
N THR A 107 -9.65 14.57 -1.37
CA THR A 107 -8.29 14.14 -1.73
C THR A 107 -8.32 12.93 -2.67
N SER A 108 -9.18 11.94 -2.39
CA SER A 108 -9.29 10.70 -3.18
C SER A 108 -9.79 10.96 -4.60
N THR A 109 -10.62 11.99 -4.78
CA THR A 109 -11.16 12.37 -6.09
C THR A 109 -10.03 12.71 -7.08
N GLN A 110 -8.88 13.23 -6.61
CA GLN A 110 -7.70 13.49 -7.45
C GLN A 110 -7.10 12.21 -8.05
N HIS A 111 -7.39 11.05 -7.46
CA HIS A 111 -6.96 9.73 -7.93
C HIS A 111 -8.07 8.96 -8.67
N ASN A 112 -9.14 9.64 -9.08
CA ASN A 112 -10.33 9.02 -9.67
C ASN A 112 -11.02 8.01 -8.75
N ILE A 113 -10.91 8.16 -7.43
CA ILE A 113 -11.63 7.34 -6.45
C ILE A 113 -12.46 8.29 -5.60
N SER A 114 -13.79 8.24 -5.71
CA SER A 114 -14.64 9.21 -5.01
C SER A 114 -14.88 8.88 -3.54
N ASN A 115 -14.42 7.72 -3.06
CA ASN A 115 -14.63 7.24 -1.70
C ASN A 115 -13.29 7.16 -0.96
N GLY A 116 -13.15 8.00 0.06
CA GLY A 116 -12.01 8.10 0.95
C GLY A 116 -11.58 6.79 1.57
N ARG A 117 -12.53 5.99 2.05
CA ARG A 117 -12.23 4.69 2.70
C ARG A 117 -11.67 3.67 1.72
N ILE A 118 -12.18 3.64 0.48
CA ILE A 118 -11.62 2.78 -0.57
C ILE A 118 -10.17 3.21 -0.79
N PHE A 119 -9.90 4.50 -0.97
CA PHE A 119 -8.53 4.98 -1.14
C PHE A 119 -7.64 4.66 0.06
N ALA A 120 -8.11 4.83 1.31
CA ALA A 120 -7.40 4.46 2.52
C ALA A 120 -6.99 2.97 2.53
N SER A 121 -7.88 2.06 2.10
CA SER A 121 -7.57 0.63 1.99
C SER A 121 -6.41 0.35 1.02
N TRP A 122 -6.32 1.12 -0.08
CA TRP A 122 -5.21 1.03 -1.03
C TRP A 122 -3.91 1.53 -0.41
N LEU A 123 -3.94 2.65 0.31
CA LEU A 123 -2.76 3.17 1.00
C LEU A 123 -2.23 2.18 2.04
N LEU A 124 -3.12 1.53 2.78
CA LEU A 124 -2.74 0.49 3.73
C LEU A 124 -2.05 -0.69 3.02
N SER A 125 -2.63 -1.20 1.93
CA SER A 125 -2.04 -2.29 1.16
C SER A 125 -0.68 -1.92 0.53
N LEU A 126 -0.55 -0.69 0.02
CA LEU A 126 0.72 -0.18 -0.51
C LEU A 126 1.78 -0.01 0.59
N ASN A 127 1.38 0.41 1.79
CA ASN A 127 2.27 0.47 2.96
C ASN A 127 2.75 -0.94 3.37
N TYR A 128 1.86 -1.92 3.38
CA TYR A 128 2.22 -3.32 3.60
C TYR A 128 3.26 -3.79 2.58
N LEU A 129 3.01 -3.54 1.28
CA LEU A 129 3.93 -3.88 0.20
C LEU A 129 5.28 -3.15 0.33
N ARG A 130 5.26 -1.87 0.70
CA ARG A 130 6.48 -1.09 0.97
C ARG A 130 7.32 -1.74 2.06
N ASN A 131 6.69 -2.08 3.18
CA ASN A 131 7.38 -2.66 4.34
C ASN A 131 7.97 -4.03 3.98
N LEU A 132 7.23 -4.82 3.21
CA LEU A 132 7.70 -6.09 2.70
C LEU A 132 8.97 -5.95 1.84
N CYS A 133 8.97 -4.97 0.93
CA CYS A 133 10.14 -4.67 0.10
C CYS A 133 11.33 -4.14 0.92
N ALA A 134 11.08 -3.27 1.90
CA ALA A 134 12.11 -2.71 2.77
C ALA A 134 12.80 -3.78 3.63
N HIS A 135 12.06 -4.82 4.02
CA HIS A 135 12.62 -5.98 4.71
C HIS A 135 13.25 -7.02 3.76
N HIS A 136 13.43 -6.70 2.47
CA HIS A 136 13.94 -7.62 1.44
C HIS A 136 13.22 -8.98 1.41
N SER A 137 11.95 -8.98 1.80
CA SER A 137 11.15 -10.20 1.80
C SER A 137 10.82 -10.62 0.38
N ARG A 138 10.67 -11.93 0.18
CA ARG A 138 10.18 -12.49 -1.08
C ARG A 138 8.78 -11.93 -1.39
N LEU A 139 8.61 -11.44 -2.61
CA LEU A 139 7.34 -10.97 -3.15
C LEU A 139 6.68 -12.06 -3.99
N TRP A 140 7.49 -12.81 -4.75
CA TRP A 140 6.98 -13.85 -5.62
C TRP A 140 6.34 -14.99 -4.81
N ASN A 141 5.13 -15.38 -5.21
CA ASN A 141 4.38 -16.49 -4.60
C ASN A 141 4.11 -16.29 -3.10
N ARG A 142 3.95 -15.03 -2.67
CA ARG A 142 3.51 -14.68 -1.31
C ARG A 142 2.03 -14.31 -1.34
N ASN A 143 1.29 -14.76 -0.34
CA ASN A 143 -0.08 -14.32 -0.11
C ASN A 143 -0.05 -12.90 0.49
N ILE A 144 -0.72 -11.96 -0.19
CA ILE A 144 -0.90 -10.60 0.31
C ILE A 144 -2.17 -10.62 1.16
N VAL A 145 -2.02 -10.33 2.45
CA VAL A 145 -3.10 -10.42 3.44
C VAL A 145 -3.98 -9.16 3.39
N ASP A 146 -3.37 -7.98 3.21
CA ASP A 146 -4.11 -6.71 3.12
C ASP A 146 -4.51 -6.43 1.67
N LEU A 147 -5.74 -6.81 1.33
CA LEU A 147 -6.32 -6.61 0.01
C LEU A 147 -7.02 -5.25 -0.06
N SER A 148 -6.59 -4.42 -1.00
CA SER A 148 -7.29 -3.18 -1.33
C SER A 148 -8.69 -3.47 -1.86
N GLU A 149 -9.67 -2.67 -1.46
CA GLU A 149 -11.02 -2.78 -2.00
C GLU A 149 -11.07 -2.31 -3.45
N LEU A 150 -11.78 -3.04 -4.33
CA LEU A 150 -11.88 -2.67 -5.73
C LEU A 150 -12.82 -1.46 -5.93
N PRO A 151 -12.31 -0.30 -6.42
CA PRO A 151 -13.15 0.87 -6.68
C PRO A 151 -14.16 0.59 -7.80
N PRO A 152 -15.29 1.32 -7.86
CA PRO A 152 -16.30 1.13 -8.89
C PRO A 152 -15.71 1.13 -10.32
N VAL A 153 -16.16 0.22 -11.18
CA VAL A 153 -15.61 0.07 -12.55
C VAL A 153 -15.75 1.35 -13.36
N ALA A 154 -16.81 2.12 -13.13
CA ALA A 154 -17.03 3.40 -13.78
C ALA A 154 -15.93 4.43 -13.47
N GLN A 155 -15.32 4.33 -12.29
CA GLN A 155 -14.26 5.25 -11.83
C GLN A 155 -12.88 4.81 -12.33
N VAL A 156 -12.61 3.49 -12.29
CA VAL A 156 -11.33 2.93 -12.73
C VAL A 156 -11.54 1.74 -13.69
N PRO A 157 -11.81 2.00 -14.98
CA PRO A 157 -12.11 0.94 -15.95
C PRO A 157 -10.96 -0.06 -16.15
N SER A 158 -9.71 0.37 -15.98
CA SER A 158 -8.53 -0.50 -16.09
C SER A 158 -8.52 -1.63 -15.06
N LEU A 159 -9.23 -1.48 -13.93
CA LEU A 159 -9.35 -2.51 -12.91
C LEU A 159 -10.51 -3.48 -13.16
N ALA A 160 -11.32 -3.28 -14.21
CA ALA A 160 -12.46 -4.16 -14.53
C ALA A 160 -12.02 -5.63 -14.70
N ALA A 161 -10.84 -5.85 -15.26
CA ALA A 161 -10.29 -7.18 -15.49
C ALA A 161 -10.02 -7.97 -14.20
N PHE A 162 -9.88 -7.28 -13.06
CA PHE A 162 -9.62 -7.93 -11.77
C PHE A 162 -10.89 -8.44 -11.10
N ARG A 163 -12.08 -7.88 -11.38
CA ARG A 163 -13.34 -8.31 -10.71
C ARG A 163 -13.76 -9.73 -11.04
N ASN A 164 -13.51 -10.16 -12.28
CA ASN A 164 -14.03 -11.42 -12.82
C ASN A 164 -12.97 -12.52 -12.96
N ASP A 165 -11.73 -12.27 -12.53
CA ASP A 165 -10.63 -13.23 -12.66
C ASP A 165 -9.91 -13.41 -11.31
N PRO A 166 -10.26 -14.46 -10.54
CA PRO A 166 -9.61 -14.78 -9.27
C PRO A 166 -8.10 -14.99 -9.40
N ARG A 167 -7.59 -15.36 -10.58
CA ARG A 167 -6.14 -15.55 -10.80
C ARG A 167 -5.37 -14.23 -10.84
N ARG A 168 -6.07 -13.11 -11.07
CA ARG A 168 -5.49 -11.76 -11.08
C ARG A 168 -5.63 -11.07 -9.74
N GLN A 169 -6.50 -11.57 -8.87
CA GLN A 169 -6.61 -11.10 -7.49
C GLN A 169 -5.57 -11.82 -6.63
N ALA A 170 -5.02 -11.10 -5.65
CA ALA A 170 -4.24 -11.76 -4.61
C ALA A 170 -5.20 -12.63 -3.77
N HIS A 171 -4.88 -13.91 -3.65
CA HIS A 171 -5.74 -14.88 -2.99
C HIS A 171 -5.52 -14.85 -1.47
N PRO A 172 -6.57 -14.64 -0.65
CA PRO A 172 -6.54 -15.08 0.73
C PRO A 172 -6.68 -16.61 0.71
N ASP A 173 -5.70 -17.28 1.31
CA ASP A 173 -5.62 -18.71 1.61
C ASP A 173 -6.39 -19.68 0.70
N THR A 174 -5.67 -20.35 -0.20
CA THR A 174 -5.93 -21.76 -0.45
C THR A 174 -4.90 -22.55 0.35
N PRO A 175 -5.29 -23.37 1.35
CA PRO A 175 -4.35 -24.30 1.97
C PRO A 175 -3.82 -25.21 0.87
N ALA A 176 -2.49 -25.33 0.79
CA ALA A 176 -1.87 -26.29 -0.12
C ALA A 176 -2.05 -27.72 0.38
#